data_AF-X6NXS2-F1
#
_entry.id   AF-X6NXS2-F1
#
_cell.length_a   1.000
_cell.length_b   1.000
_cell.length_c   1.000
_cell.angle_alpha   90.00
_cell.angle_beta   90.00
_cell.angle_gamma   90.00
#
_symmetry.space_group_name_H-M   'P 1'
#
loop_
_entity.id
_entity.type
_entity.pdbx_description
1 polymer ?
#
loop_
_entity_poly.entity_id
_entity_poly.type
_entity_poly.pdbx_seq_one_letter_code
_entity_poly.pdbx_strand_id
1 'polypeptide(L)'
;EFNSFYVTTKCEQNFLKEPLNPYSITLGQGFQNLKDKLKDYYYLKDRTDESVWFNYYPHYPNIPIYWKIDSRFIVSYKFTIEIEDNFKKDIKYGISKDTVSSNKNVYKIKLIENAFCLIPPAKDEMKTLLHEVIKNNFLTDLIPKELPGSEEKIKEQINYKKNNPDKLILNNGILTILNEINTLYHDDIHKQMGYPLQLHHICAILLYCGKSCNVQFSYDQIQFKHRNWIHLDMYLCNAINILHKHERREESDIELYSGLKGVRLENIAREIKVGYFISHVSTSDDVQVAQMFKGDQGCILHFHPSMRRANNIQSCNVSWISPFKHEREILFARTCTIYDMSETLHNTFHAWSAKIEDEDENTQVILLTWVIYDKYLRDVMEISAIWNHDVDLNLIYIILKRVQGNSSKAKILLSCFKAWEESNNYQTYAQKMNEYKKQRCCNEQVNLFFFHLTPILKRLSPNELAAVATVVDGLPFTKKDTNAWKNKK
;
A
#
# COMPACT_ATOMS: atom_id res chain seq x y z
N GLU A 1 27.76 -29.38 14.58
CA GLU A 1 28.40 -28.04 14.58
C GLU A 1 27.97 -27.32 13.31
N PHE A 2 27.57 -26.04 13.39
CA PHE A 2 26.97 -25.31 12.26
C PHE A 2 27.99 -24.42 11.54
N ASN A 3 28.60 -24.86 10.44
CA ASN A 3 29.77 -24.17 9.88
C ASN A 3 29.53 -22.81 9.18
N SER A 4 28.29 -22.36 9.04
CA SER A 4 27.90 -20.99 8.64
C SER A 4 26.37 -20.90 8.53
N PHE A 5 25.82 -19.67 8.55
CA PHE A 5 24.42 -19.41 8.23
C PHE A 5 24.30 -18.46 7.04
N TYR A 6 23.25 -18.64 6.26
CA TYR A 6 22.83 -17.71 5.21
C TYR A 6 21.46 -17.17 5.60
N VAL A 7 21.33 -15.85 5.68
CA VAL A 7 20.05 -15.18 5.90
C VAL A 7 19.62 -14.57 4.58
N THR A 8 18.59 -15.17 3.99
CA THR A 8 17.92 -14.60 2.81
C THR A 8 16.67 -13.90 3.30
N THR A 9 16.65 -12.56 3.27
CA THR A 9 15.41 -11.83 3.52
C THR A 9 14.63 -11.80 2.21
N LYS A 10 13.38 -12.28 2.22
CA LYS A 10 12.55 -12.34 1.01
C LYS A 10 12.10 -10.96 0.52
N CYS A 11 12.22 -9.92 1.35
CA CYS A 11 11.60 -8.63 1.07
C CYS A 11 12.31 -7.77 0.01
N GLU A 12 13.63 -7.86 -0.21
CA GLU A 12 14.31 -6.78 -0.97
C GLU A 12 15.56 -7.19 -1.79
N GLN A 13 15.72 -8.45 -2.20
CA GLN A 13 16.91 -8.93 -2.94
C GLN A 13 18.28 -8.72 -2.23
N ASN A 14 18.32 -8.14 -1.03
CA ASN A 14 19.53 -7.94 -0.27
C ASN A 14 19.91 -9.21 0.49
N PHE A 15 21.09 -9.76 0.16
CA PHE A 15 21.68 -10.88 0.89
C PHE A 15 22.46 -10.35 2.10
N LEU A 16 21.91 -10.50 3.30
CA LEU A 16 22.71 -10.28 4.51
C LEU A 16 23.54 -11.54 4.77
N LYS A 17 24.79 -11.54 4.32
CA LYS A 17 25.75 -12.61 4.61
C LYS A 17 26.49 -12.25 5.89
N GLU A 18 26.20 -12.98 6.96
CA GLU A 18 26.91 -12.82 8.22
C GLU A 18 27.66 -14.11 8.59
N PRO A 19 29.00 -14.09 8.60
CA PRO A 19 29.78 -15.21 9.09
C PRO A 19 29.67 -15.26 10.62
N LEU A 20 28.95 -16.25 11.13
CA LEU A 20 28.98 -16.60 12.56
C LEU A 20 29.95 -17.77 12.76
N ASN A 21 30.89 -17.62 13.70
CA ASN A 21 31.82 -18.69 14.05
C ASN A 21 31.12 -19.69 14.99
N PRO A 22 30.83 -20.93 14.55
CA PRO A 22 30.12 -21.92 15.38
C PRO A 22 30.84 -22.34 16.65
N TYR A 23 32.15 -22.13 16.72
CA TYR A 23 32.96 -22.49 17.88
C TYR A 23 32.92 -21.42 18.97
N SER A 24 32.39 -20.22 18.68
CA SER A 24 32.36 -19.09 19.61
C SER A 24 30.96 -18.60 19.98
N ILE A 25 29.90 -19.14 19.36
CA ILE A 25 28.53 -18.66 19.59
C ILE A 25 27.52 -19.82 19.58
N THR A 26 26.62 -19.82 20.56
CA THR A 26 25.47 -20.75 20.57
C THR A 26 24.43 -20.32 19.54
N LEU A 27 23.55 -21.25 19.12
CA LEU A 27 22.45 -20.92 18.21
C LEU A 27 21.55 -19.79 18.77
N GLY A 28 21.27 -19.79 20.07
CA GLY A 28 20.50 -18.73 20.73
C GLY A 28 21.16 -17.36 20.65
N GLN A 29 22.48 -17.31 20.87
CA GLN A 29 23.26 -16.08 20.70
C GLN A 29 23.36 -15.63 19.24
N GLY A 30 23.47 -16.58 18.29
CA GLY A 30 23.41 -16.29 16.85
C GLY A 30 22.08 -15.66 16.44
N PHE A 31 20.96 -16.15 16.97
CA PHE A 31 19.65 -15.53 16.77
C PHE A 31 19.54 -14.15 17.38
N GLN A 32 20.05 -13.96 18.59
CA GLN A 32 20.01 -12.67 19.24
C GLN A 32 20.86 -11.64 18.48
N ASN A 33 22.06 -12.02 18.02
CA ASN A 33 22.91 -11.18 17.18
C ASN A 33 22.22 -10.84 15.85
N LEU A 34 21.58 -11.81 15.19
CA LEU A 34 20.82 -11.55 13.97
C LEU A 34 19.61 -10.63 14.23
N LYS A 35 18.89 -10.83 15.33
CA LYS A 35 17.78 -9.96 15.74
C LYS A 35 18.24 -8.54 16.00
N ASP A 36 19.37 -8.37 16.68
CA ASP A 36 19.93 -7.06 16.99
C ASP A 36 20.47 -6.36 15.72
N LYS A 37 21.07 -7.11 14.79
CA LYS A 37 21.47 -6.57 13.49
C LYS A 37 20.32 -6.25 12.55
N LEU A 38 19.26 -7.06 12.54
CA LEU A 38 18.05 -6.75 11.78
C LEU A 38 17.37 -5.50 12.37
N LYS A 39 17.32 -5.38 13.71
CA LYS A 39 16.90 -4.14 14.35
C LYS A 39 17.76 -2.96 13.89
N ASP A 40 19.09 -3.06 13.91
CA ASP A 40 19.96 -1.96 13.47
C ASP A 40 19.74 -1.62 11.98
N TYR A 41 19.62 -2.64 11.12
CA TYR A 41 19.40 -2.48 9.69
C TYR A 41 18.07 -1.78 9.37
N TYR A 42 16.98 -2.16 10.03
CA TYR A 42 15.66 -1.58 9.79
C TYR A 42 15.38 -0.33 10.63
N TYR A 43 16.04 -0.15 11.78
CA TYR A 43 16.04 1.12 12.53
C TYR A 43 16.65 2.25 11.69
N LEU A 44 17.63 1.92 10.85
CA LEU A 44 18.21 2.83 9.86
C LEU A 44 17.30 3.08 8.64
N LYS A 45 16.38 2.17 8.31
CA LYS A 45 15.60 2.21 7.06
C LYS A 45 14.15 2.67 7.22
N ASP A 46 13.40 2.17 8.21
CA ASP A 46 11.94 2.38 8.31
C ASP A 46 11.40 2.74 9.73
N ARG A 47 12.25 2.90 10.77
CA ARG A 47 11.84 3.23 12.17
C ARG A 47 10.60 2.44 12.68
N THR A 48 10.45 1.19 12.27
CA THR A 48 9.38 0.28 12.74
C THR A 48 9.80 -0.44 14.02
N ASP A 49 8.86 -0.68 14.94
CA ASP A 49 9.06 -1.56 16.10
C ASP A 49 8.88 -3.02 15.61
N GLU A 50 9.85 -3.93 15.84
CA GLU A 50 9.90 -5.26 15.18
C GLU A 50 9.87 -6.49 16.09
N SER A 51 9.26 -7.57 15.57
CA SER A 51 9.35 -8.97 16.02
C SER A 51 9.75 -9.89 14.84
N VAL A 52 10.85 -10.64 14.96
CA VAL A 52 11.39 -11.59 13.94
C VAL A 52 11.32 -13.03 14.46
N TRP A 53 10.92 -14.01 13.62
CA TRP A 53 10.65 -15.41 14.03
C TRP A 53 11.56 -16.45 13.36
N PHE A 54 11.86 -17.56 14.06
CA PHE A 54 12.71 -18.67 13.59
C PHE A 54 12.14 -20.06 13.98
N ASN A 55 12.22 -21.06 13.09
CA ASN A 55 11.81 -22.45 13.35
C ASN A 55 13.02 -23.40 13.47
N TYR A 56 13.27 -24.02 14.63
CA TYR A 56 14.39 -24.95 14.86
C TYR A 56 13.97 -26.42 14.95
N TYR A 57 14.77 -27.34 14.38
CA TYR A 57 14.61 -28.80 14.50
C TYR A 57 15.89 -29.43 15.10
N PRO A 58 15.82 -30.10 16.27
CA PRO A 58 17.00 -30.42 17.10
C PRO A 58 17.85 -31.64 16.71
N HIS A 59 17.54 -32.38 15.65
CA HIS A 59 18.20 -33.67 15.37
C HIS A 59 18.58 -33.88 13.90
N TYR A 60 19.41 -32.99 13.34
CA TYR A 60 19.89 -33.14 11.96
C TYR A 60 21.43 -33.12 11.87
N PRO A 61 22.03 -34.02 11.07
CA PRO A 61 23.48 -34.04 10.82
C PRO A 61 23.92 -32.78 10.04
N ASN A 62 25.24 -32.57 9.92
CA ASN A 62 25.91 -31.43 9.27
C ASN A 62 25.46 -31.20 7.81
N ILE A 63 24.26 -30.67 7.61
CA ILE A 63 23.68 -30.22 6.34
C ILE A 63 23.62 -28.68 6.40
N PRO A 64 23.88 -27.96 5.29
CA PRO A 64 23.59 -26.54 5.22
C PRO A 64 22.13 -26.27 5.64
N ILE A 65 21.92 -25.63 6.78
CA ILE A 65 20.57 -25.26 7.20
C ILE A 65 20.17 -24.00 6.45
N TYR A 66 19.14 -24.13 5.62
CA TYR A 66 18.45 -23.01 5.01
C TYR A 66 17.36 -22.50 5.96
N TRP A 67 17.47 -21.25 6.40
CA TRP A 67 16.45 -20.58 7.19
C TRP A 67 15.58 -19.71 6.29
N LYS A 68 14.29 -20.01 6.26
CA LYS A 68 13.29 -19.10 5.69
C LYS A 68 12.74 -18.25 6.84
N ILE A 69 13.15 -16.99 6.88
CA ILE A 69 12.61 -16.02 7.84
C ILE A 69 11.37 -15.37 7.21
N ASP A 70 10.24 -15.44 7.90
CA ASP A 70 9.04 -14.66 7.59
C ASP A 70 8.95 -13.53 8.61
N SER A 71 9.10 -12.30 8.15
CA SER A 71 9.07 -11.10 8.97
C SER A 71 7.94 -10.19 8.52
N ARG A 72 7.22 -9.62 9.48
CA ARG A 72 6.17 -8.63 9.25
C ARG A 72 6.51 -7.38 10.04
N PHE A 73 6.46 -6.25 9.36
CA PHE A 73 6.85 -4.95 9.90
C PHE A 73 5.61 -4.08 10.03
N ILE A 74 5.49 -3.39 11.16
CA ILE A 74 4.38 -2.49 11.43
C ILE A 74 4.96 -1.15 11.88
N VAL A 75 4.52 -0.08 11.23
CA VAL A 75 4.87 1.29 11.64
C VAL A 75 4.21 1.57 12.98
N SER A 76 5.00 1.98 13.96
CA SER A 76 4.52 2.38 15.28
C SER A 76 3.49 3.51 15.16
N TYR A 77 2.41 3.48 15.95
CA TYR A 77 1.32 4.47 15.85
C TYR A 77 1.81 5.92 15.88
N LYS A 78 2.86 6.22 16.64
CA LYS A 78 3.47 7.55 16.77
C LYS A 78 4.07 8.12 15.48
N PHE A 79 4.41 7.25 14.52
CA PHE A 79 4.96 7.62 13.20
C PHE A 79 3.92 7.44 12.09
N THR A 80 2.65 7.36 12.46
CA THR A 80 1.55 7.33 11.51
C THR A 80 0.83 8.66 11.45
N ILE A 81 0.15 8.89 10.33
CA ILE A 81 -0.68 10.06 10.10
C ILE A 81 -2.15 9.65 10.08
N GLU A 82 -3.01 10.50 10.65
CA GLU A 82 -4.45 10.40 10.38
C GLU A 82 -4.72 10.79 8.94
N ILE A 83 -5.80 10.27 8.39
CA ILE A 83 -6.38 10.86 7.19
C ILE A 83 -7.40 11.88 7.71
N GLU A 84 -6.92 13.06 8.13
CA GLU A 84 -7.76 14.13 8.69
C GLU A 84 -8.49 14.92 7.59
N ASP A 85 -9.74 15.29 7.88
CA ASP A 85 -10.65 16.12 7.05
C ASP A 85 -10.29 17.63 7.03
N ASN A 86 -9.10 18.01 7.47
CA ASN A 86 -8.79 19.39 7.90
C ASN A 86 -8.64 20.45 6.78
N PHE A 87 -8.95 20.13 5.53
CA PHE A 87 -8.90 21.11 4.44
C PHE A 87 -10.26 21.79 4.23
N LYS A 88 -10.36 23.06 4.64
CA LYS A 88 -11.50 23.93 4.32
C LYS A 88 -11.63 24.11 2.79
N LYS A 89 -12.85 23.95 2.29
CA LYS A 89 -13.24 24.06 0.89
C LYS A 89 -13.27 25.52 0.44
N ASP A 90 -12.31 25.97 -0.36
CA ASP A 90 -12.38 27.28 -1.04
C ASP A 90 -11.45 27.34 -2.27
N ILE A 91 -11.73 26.63 -3.37
CA ILE A 91 -10.78 26.60 -4.51
C ILE A 91 -11.45 26.60 -5.90
N LYS A 92 -10.77 27.26 -6.87
CA LYS A 92 -11.00 27.28 -8.33
C LYS A 92 -9.99 26.37 -9.03
N TYR A 93 -10.38 25.77 -10.16
CA TYR A 93 -9.78 24.51 -10.63
C TYR A 93 -9.13 24.57 -12.03
N GLY A 94 -8.17 23.68 -12.28
CA GLY A 94 -7.59 23.32 -13.58
C GLY A 94 -7.69 21.79 -13.81
N ILE A 95 -7.67 21.32 -15.07
CA ILE A 95 -8.06 19.94 -15.45
C ILE A 95 -6.85 19.13 -15.93
N SER A 96 -6.69 17.90 -15.40
CA SER A 96 -5.83 16.81 -15.94
C SER A 96 -6.70 15.63 -16.44
N LYS A 97 -6.13 14.56 -17.01
CA LYS A 97 -6.88 13.40 -17.56
C LYS A 97 -6.24 12.07 -17.14
N ASP A 98 -7.01 11.22 -16.47
CA ASP A 98 -6.67 9.81 -16.22
C ASP A 98 -7.61 8.87 -16.98
N THR A 99 -7.11 7.69 -17.36
CA THR A 99 -7.90 6.62 -17.99
C THR A 99 -7.63 5.29 -17.29
N VAL A 100 -8.66 4.51 -17.00
CA VAL A 100 -8.52 3.17 -16.39
C VAL A 100 -8.83 2.11 -17.45
N SER A 101 -7.96 1.11 -17.59
CA SER A 101 -8.13 -0.02 -18.50
C SER A 101 -8.34 -1.32 -17.73
N SER A 102 -9.43 -2.02 -18.01
CA SER A 102 -9.72 -3.34 -17.44
C SER A 102 -9.15 -4.44 -18.35
N ASN A 103 -7.94 -4.94 -18.06
CA ASN A 103 -7.37 -6.04 -18.84
C ASN A 103 -7.02 -7.23 -17.92
N LYS A 104 -7.58 -8.40 -18.21
CA LYS A 104 -7.42 -9.67 -17.47
C LYS A 104 -6.02 -10.30 -17.57
N ASN A 105 -4.99 -9.51 -17.86
CA ASN A 105 -3.69 -10.03 -18.28
C ASN A 105 -2.64 -9.95 -17.16
N VAL A 106 -2.90 -10.66 -16.06
CA VAL A 106 -1.95 -10.83 -14.93
C VAL A 106 -0.56 -11.24 -15.43
N TYR A 107 -0.49 -12.04 -16.49
CA TYR A 107 0.76 -12.43 -17.13
C TYR A 107 1.56 -11.24 -17.65
N LYS A 108 0.92 -10.24 -18.28
CA LYS A 108 1.61 -9.01 -18.72
C LYS A 108 2.15 -8.19 -17.54
N ILE A 109 1.39 -8.09 -16.45
CA ILE A 109 1.85 -7.42 -15.21
C ILE A 109 3.09 -8.15 -14.66
N LYS A 110 3.06 -9.48 -14.62
CA LYS A 110 4.21 -10.30 -14.21
C LYS A 110 5.44 -10.10 -15.10
N LEU A 111 5.27 -9.92 -16.42
CA LEU A 111 6.38 -9.62 -17.33
C LEU A 111 7.01 -8.25 -17.07
N ILE A 112 6.20 -7.26 -16.69
CA ILE A 112 6.67 -5.93 -16.29
C ILE A 112 7.53 -6.04 -15.02
N GLU A 113 7.03 -6.76 -14.00
CA GLU A 113 7.76 -6.98 -12.75
C GLU A 113 9.08 -7.74 -12.96
N ASN A 114 9.05 -8.82 -13.74
CA ASN A 114 10.26 -9.55 -14.09
C ASN A 114 11.30 -8.66 -14.77
N ALA A 115 10.87 -7.66 -15.56
CA ALA A 115 11.78 -6.71 -16.18
C ALA A 115 12.41 -5.77 -15.14
N PHE A 116 11.67 -5.31 -14.13
CA PHE A 116 12.22 -4.51 -13.02
C PHE A 116 13.27 -5.27 -12.22
N CYS A 117 13.03 -6.56 -11.99
CA CYS A 117 13.93 -7.46 -11.28
C CYS A 117 15.35 -7.55 -11.87
N LEU A 118 15.49 -7.29 -13.18
CA LEU A 118 16.74 -7.40 -13.92
C LEU A 118 17.56 -6.11 -13.91
N ILE A 119 17.02 -5.04 -13.32
CA ILE A 119 17.63 -3.71 -13.39
C ILE A 119 18.58 -3.60 -12.22
N PRO A 120 19.88 -3.37 -12.49
CA PRO A 120 20.84 -3.21 -11.41
C PRO A 120 20.45 -1.98 -10.58
N PRO A 121 20.71 -2.01 -9.26
CA PRO A 121 20.50 -0.85 -8.42
C PRO A 121 21.29 0.33 -9.00
N ALA A 122 20.61 1.47 -9.12
CA ALA A 122 21.24 2.70 -9.58
C ALA A 122 22.28 3.15 -8.56
N LYS A 123 23.39 3.72 -9.04
CA LYS A 123 24.39 4.34 -8.15
C LYS A 123 23.86 5.62 -7.50
N ASP A 124 23.00 6.33 -8.22
CA ASP A 124 22.33 7.55 -7.78
C ASP A 124 20.90 7.52 -8.37
N GLU A 125 19.93 7.24 -7.50
CA GLU A 125 18.53 7.09 -7.87
C GLU A 125 17.94 8.39 -8.41
N MET A 126 18.33 9.53 -7.84
CA MET A 126 17.84 10.84 -8.26
C MET A 126 18.32 11.17 -9.68
N LYS A 127 19.61 10.99 -9.96
CA LYS A 127 20.14 11.21 -11.31
C LYS A 127 19.44 10.33 -12.33
N THR A 128 19.20 9.08 -11.99
CA THR A 128 18.60 8.12 -12.91
C THR A 128 17.14 8.45 -13.21
N LEU A 129 16.37 8.85 -12.19
CA LEU A 129 15.00 9.33 -12.36
C LEU A 129 14.94 10.57 -13.25
N LEU A 130 15.70 11.62 -12.93
CA LEU A 130 15.68 12.86 -13.72
C LEU A 130 16.21 12.64 -15.14
N HIS A 131 17.22 11.78 -15.31
CA HIS A 131 17.73 11.41 -16.63
C HIS A 131 16.67 10.74 -17.49
N GLU A 132 15.86 9.84 -16.91
CA GLU A 132 14.73 9.19 -17.60
C GLU A 132 13.67 10.21 -18.05
N VAL A 133 13.32 11.16 -17.20
CA VAL A 133 12.37 12.24 -17.56
C VAL A 133 12.90 13.09 -18.73
N ILE A 134 14.18 13.48 -18.69
CA ILE A 134 14.82 14.25 -19.77
C ILE A 134 14.88 13.42 -21.06
N LYS A 135 15.21 12.12 -20.96
CA LYS A 135 15.27 11.19 -22.09
C LYS A 135 13.92 11.05 -22.80
N ASN A 136 12.82 11.16 -22.06
CA ASN A 136 11.45 11.14 -22.59
C ASN A 136 10.94 12.52 -23.04
N ASN A 137 11.83 13.52 -23.18
CA ASN A 137 11.54 14.89 -23.65
C ASN A 137 10.67 15.73 -22.70
N PHE A 138 10.82 15.53 -21.39
CA PHE A 138 10.12 16.32 -20.36
C PHE A 138 11.08 17.16 -19.52
N LEU A 139 12.15 17.72 -20.13
CA LEU A 139 13.06 18.62 -19.42
C LEU A 139 12.30 19.85 -18.86
N THR A 140 11.26 20.31 -19.56
CA THR A 140 10.43 21.46 -19.16
C THR A 140 9.73 21.27 -17.81
N ASP A 141 9.49 20.02 -17.38
CA ASP A 141 8.90 19.75 -16.06
C ASP A 141 9.90 19.87 -14.91
N LEU A 142 11.20 19.86 -15.22
CA LEU A 142 12.29 19.91 -14.24
C LEU A 142 12.83 21.33 -14.02
N ILE A 143 12.50 22.26 -14.91
CA ILE A 143 13.04 23.63 -14.98
C ILE A 143 11.91 24.68 -14.86
N PRO A 144 12.24 25.95 -14.59
CA PRO A 144 11.28 27.06 -14.65
C PRO A 144 10.69 27.26 -16.05
N LYS A 145 9.41 27.64 -16.11
CA LYS A 145 8.70 27.92 -17.37
C LYS A 145 9.32 29.05 -18.21
N GLU A 146 9.99 30.00 -17.57
CA GLU A 146 10.46 31.24 -18.21
C GLU A 146 11.95 31.23 -18.55
N LEU A 147 12.64 30.10 -18.44
CA LEU A 147 14.09 30.09 -18.57
C LEU A 147 14.52 30.38 -20.03
N PRO A 148 15.21 31.51 -20.30
CA PRO A 148 15.57 31.90 -21.65
C PRO A 148 16.75 31.05 -22.15
N GLY A 149 16.49 30.11 -23.04
CA GLY A 149 17.52 29.26 -23.64
C GLY A 149 16.93 28.15 -24.48
N SER A 150 17.73 27.57 -25.38
CA SER A 150 17.32 26.33 -26.06
C SER A 150 17.52 25.14 -25.14
N GLU A 151 16.70 24.09 -25.30
CA GLU A 151 16.76 22.87 -24.50
C GLU A 151 18.17 22.23 -24.55
N GLU A 152 18.86 22.35 -25.68
CA GLU A 152 20.22 21.86 -25.89
C GLU A 152 21.23 22.57 -24.99
N LYS A 153 21.14 23.90 -24.84
CA LYS A 153 22.03 24.65 -23.95
C LYS A 153 21.85 24.22 -22.50
N ILE A 154 20.61 23.96 -22.09
CA ILE A 154 20.31 23.48 -20.73
C ILE A 154 20.89 22.07 -20.55
N LYS A 155 20.68 21.16 -21.52
CA LYS A 155 21.25 19.80 -21.53
C LYS A 155 22.77 19.82 -21.44
N GLU A 156 23.44 20.75 -22.12
CA GLU A 156 24.89 20.94 -22.02
C GLU A 156 25.31 21.38 -20.61
N GLN A 157 24.63 22.36 -20.02
CA GLN A 157 24.95 22.88 -18.68
C GLN A 157 24.80 21.82 -17.58
N ILE A 158 23.81 20.93 -17.69
CA ILE A 158 23.61 19.81 -16.74
C ILE A 158 24.41 18.55 -17.14
N ASN A 159 25.25 18.63 -18.17
CA ASN A 159 26.05 17.53 -18.69
C ASN A 159 25.22 16.27 -19.01
N TYR A 160 24.04 16.45 -19.61
CA TYR A 160 23.17 15.35 -20.01
C TYR A 160 23.84 14.49 -21.10
N LYS A 161 24.01 13.19 -20.81
CA LYS A 161 24.49 12.19 -21.77
C LYS A 161 23.43 11.11 -21.94
N LYS A 162 22.86 10.98 -23.14
CA LYS A 162 21.70 10.12 -23.45
C LYS A 162 21.77 8.68 -22.88
N ASN A 163 22.96 8.10 -22.80
CA ASN A 163 23.16 6.71 -22.36
C ASN A 163 23.93 6.58 -21.03
N ASN A 164 24.12 7.68 -20.28
CA ASN A 164 24.88 7.66 -19.03
C ASN A 164 24.26 8.59 -17.98
N PRO A 165 23.37 8.07 -17.11
CA PRO A 165 22.73 8.87 -16.06
C PRO A 165 23.72 9.41 -15.01
N ASP A 166 24.82 8.70 -14.73
CA ASP A 166 25.79 9.10 -13.69
C ASP A 166 26.47 10.44 -13.98
N LYS A 167 26.54 10.83 -15.27
CA LYS A 167 27.15 12.08 -15.73
C LYS A 167 26.25 13.30 -15.52
N LEU A 168 24.96 13.11 -15.26
CA LEU A 168 24.02 14.20 -15.00
C LEU A 168 24.48 14.99 -13.77
N ILE A 169 24.51 16.32 -13.90
CA ILE A 169 24.81 17.25 -12.81
C ILE A 169 23.49 17.73 -12.23
N LEU A 170 23.29 17.48 -10.93
CA LEU A 170 22.14 17.96 -10.18
C LEU A 170 22.40 19.41 -9.74
N ASN A 171 21.96 20.36 -10.55
CA ASN A 171 22.12 21.79 -10.28
C ASN A 171 20.76 22.42 -9.93
N ASN A 172 20.56 22.79 -8.66
CA ASN A 172 19.31 23.37 -8.16
C ASN A 172 18.94 24.74 -8.77
N GLY A 173 19.91 25.46 -9.34
CA GLY A 173 19.67 26.71 -10.06
C GLY A 173 19.09 26.51 -11.46
N ILE A 174 19.27 25.32 -12.03
CA ILE A 174 18.73 24.95 -13.36
C ILE A 174 17.51 24.04 -13.18
N LEU A 175 17.68 22.95 -12.43
CA LEU A 175 16.65 21.94 -12.15
C LEU A 175 15.86 22.35 -10.89
N THR A 176 14.97 23.33 -11.02
CA THR A 176 14.26 23.91 -9.87
C THR A 176 13.34 22.94 -9.14
N ILE A 177 12.98 21.81 -9.76
CA ILE A 177 12.28 20.71 -9.08
C ILE A 177 13.05 20.24 -7.82
N LEU A 178 14.38 20.33 -7.82
CA LEU A 178 15.20 19.95 -6.66
C LEU A 178 14.92 20.85 -5.44
N ASN A 179 14.57 22.12 -5.65
CA ASN A 179 14.17 23.02 -4.58
C ASN A 179 12.80 22.63 -4.01
N GLU A 180 11.83 22.33 -4.89
CA GLU A 180 10.50 21.83 -4.49
C GLU A 180 10.63 20.55 -3.63
N ILE A 181 11.45 19.59 -4.08
CA ILE A 181 11.71 18.34 -3.37
C ILE A 181 12.34 18.60 -2.00
N ASN A 182 13.34 19.49 -1.91
CA ASN A 182 14.00 19.80 -0.66
C ASN A 182 13.04 20.47 0.34
N THR A 183 12.16 21.36 -0.12
CA THR A 183 11.12 21.94 0.73
C THR A 183 10.18 20.87 1.27
N LEU A 184 9.67 19.99 0.40
CA LEU A 184 8.74 18.92 0.79
C LEU A 184 9.38 17.84 1.67
N TYR A 185 10.69 17.59 1.51
CA TYR A 185 11.40 16.68 2.41
C TYR A 185 11.33 17.13 3.87
N HIS A 186 11.29 18.45 4.11
CA HIS A 186 11.19 19.05 5.44
C HIS A 186 9.75 19.37 5.86
N ASP A 187 8.75 18.91 5.11
CA ASP A 187 7.34 19.08 5.47
C ASP A 187 7.04 18.43 6.84
N ASP A 188 6.19 19.08 7.64
CA ASP A 188 5.86 18.61 8.99
C ASP A 188 5.18 17.23 8.98
N ILE A 189 4.41 16.91 7.94
CA ILE A 189 3.77 15.59 7.78
C ILE A 189 4.85 14.52 7.54
N HIS A 190 5.84 14.82 6.68
CA HIS A 190 6.96 13.90 6.43
C HIS A 190 7.82 13.69 7.69
N LYS A 191 8.08 14.77 8.43
CA LYS A 191 8.78 14.75 9.72
C LYS A 191 8.02 13.95 10.78
N GLN A 192 6.70 14.11 10.86
CA GLN A 192 5.85 13.33 11.77
C GLN A 192 5.95 11.82 11.50
N MET A 193 6.01 11.42 10.23
CA MET A 193 6.24 10.03 9.84
C MET A 193 7.67 9.53 10.10
N GLY A 194 8.60 10.43 10.46
CA GLY A 194 10.00 10.09 10.72
C GLY A 194 10.89 10.13 9.47
N TYR A 195 10.52 10.90 8.45
CA TYR A 195 11.21 11.01 7.15
C TYR A 195 11.35 9.68 6.37
N PRO A 196 10.28 8.90 6.18
CA PRO A 196 10.38 7.60 5.53
C PRO A 196 10.66 7.66 4.01
N LEU A 197 10.42 8.81 3.36
CA LEU A 197 10.68 8.98 1.93
C LEU A 197 12.06 9.57 1.67
N GLN A 198 12.76 8.98 0.71
CA GLN A 198 13.98 9.55 0.13
C GLN A 198 13.63 10.64 -0.88
N LEU A 199 14.58 11.50 -1.24
CA LEU A 199 14.34 12.61 -2.18
C LEU A 199 13.78 12.14 -3.52
N HIS A 200 14.25 11.01 -4.06
CA HIS A 200 13.77 10.46 -5.33
C HIS A 200 12.32 9.91 -5.23
N HIS A 201 11.89 9.44 -4.06
CA HIS A 201 10.49 9.07 -3.82
C HIS A 201 9.58 10.30 -3.87
N ILE A 202 9.97 11.39 -3.20
CA ILE A 202 9.23 12.66 -3.24
C ILE A 202 9.19 13.22 -4.67
N CYS A 203 10.33 13.15 -5.38
CA CYS A 203 10.42 13.55 -6.79
C CYS A 203 9.45 12.76 -7.68
N ALA A 204 9.38 11.43 -7.52
CA ALA A 204 8.48 10.59 -8.29
C ALA A 204 7.00 10.95 -8.07
N ILE A 205 6.60 11.19 -6.82
CA ILE A 205 5.23 11.66 -6.51
C ILE A 205 4.97 13.03 -7.13
N LEU A 206 5.92 13.98 -7.02
CA LEU A 206 5.78 15.31 -7.62
C LEU A 206 5.64 15.26 -9.16
N LEU A 207 6.45 14.44 -9.82
CA LEU A 207 6.39 14.23 -11.27
C LEU A 207 5.04 13.66 -11.69
N TYR A 208 4.47 12.75 -10.90
CA TYR A 208 3.15 12.18 -11.15
C TYR A 208 2.02 13.19 -10.93
N CYS A 209 1.98 13.83 -9.76
CA CYS A 209 0.83 14.65 -9.37
C CYS A 209 0.84 16.04 -10.02
N GLY A 210 2.02 16.60 -10.30
CA GLY A 210 2.18 18.03 -10.56
C GLY A 210 2.73 18.42 -11.91
N LYS A 211 3.22 17.47 -12.71
CA LYS A 211 4.01 17.75 -13.91
C LYS A 211 3.38 17.11 -15.15
N SER A 212 3.69 17.67 -16.33
CA SER A 212 3.04 17.29 -17.58
C SER A 212 3.43 15.89 -18.08
N CYS A 213 4.59 15.38 -17.68
CA CYS A 213 5.07 14.04 -17.99
C CYS A 213 4.12 12.94 -17.55
N ASN A 214 3.31 13.17 -16.49
CA ASN A 214 2.35 12.19 -16.02
C ASN A 214 1.37 11.75 -17.12
N VAL A 215 0.94 12.66 -18.00
CA VAL A 215 -0.02 12.31 -19.06
C VAL A 215 0.56 11.24 -19.98
N GLN A 216 1.80 11.41 -20.43
CA GLN A 216 2.48 10.43 -21.28
C GLN A 216 2.88 9.17 -20.51
N PHE A 217 3.33 9.33 -19.26
CA PHE A 217 3.64 8.22 -18.35
C PHE A 217 2.43 7.29 -18.19
N SER A 218 1.29 7.83 -17.78
CA SER A 218 0.04 7.09 -17.57
C SER A 218 -0.48 6.47 -18.86
N TYR A 219 -0.43 7.20 -19.98
CA TYR A 219 -0.76 6.65 -21.29
C TYR A 219 0.12 5.44 -21.66
N ASP A 220 1.44 5.55 -21.49
CA ASP A 220 2.37 4.45 -21.75
C ASP A 220 2.11 3.25 -20.85
N GLN A 221 1.81 3.46 -19.55
CA GLN A 221 1.46 2.36 -18.63
C GLN A 221 0.22 1.61 -19.10
N ILE A 222 -0.86 2.32 -19.48
CA ILE A 222 -2.10 1.70 -19.99
C ILE A 222 -1.83 0.85 -21.24
N GLN A 223 -0.86 1.26 -22.06
CA GLN A 223 -0.40 0.54 -23.26
C GLN A 223 0.63 -0.56 -22.95
N PHE A 224 0.88 -0.88 -21.67
CA PHE A 224 1.91 -1.82 -21.20
C PHE A 224 3.35 -1.45 -21.61
N LYS A 225 3.63 -0.16 -21.85
CA LYS A 225 4.96 0.38 -22.20
C LYS A 225 5.74 0.89 -20.97
N HIS A 226 5.65 0.16 -19.85
CA HIS A 226 6.32 0.51 -18.58
C HIS A 226 7.84 0.68 -18.72
N ARG A 227 8.46 0.02 -19.70
CA ARG A 227 9.91 0.12 -19.96
C ARG A 227 10.38 1.52 -20.39
N ASN A 228 9.48 2.40 -20.78
CA ASN A 228 9.81 3.80 -21.07
C ASN A 228 10.08 4.62 -19.80
N TRP A 229 9.53 4.17 -18.67
CA TRP A 229 9.42 4.93 -17.42
C TRP A 229 9.76 4.06 -16.22
N ILE A 230 10.83 3.31 -16.35
CA ILE A 230 11.18 2.27 -15.40
C ILE A 230 11.41 2.88 -14.02
N HIS A 231 12.21 3.93 -13.98
CA HIS A 231 12.66 4.52 -12.72
C HIS A 231 11.53 5.31 -12.08
N LEU A 232 10.78 6.08 -12.87
CA LEU A 232 9.58 6.77 -12.37
C LEU A 232 8.55 5.79 -11.79
N ASP A 233 8.23 4.72 -12.53
CA ASP A 233 7.26 3.70 -12.10
C ASP A 233 7.70 2.99 -10.82
N MET A 234 8.96 2.55 -10.77
CA MET A 234 9.52 1.84 -9.61
C MET A 234 9.56 2.74 -8.37
N TYR A 235 10.07 3.97 -8.49
CA TYR A 235 10.17 4.89 -7.34
C TYR A 235 8.79 5.37 -6.88
N LEU A 236 7.82 5.54 -7.79
CA LEU A 236 6.45 5.88 -7.43
C LEU A 236 5.75 4.74 -6.69
N CYS A 237 5.83 3.51 -7.19
CA CYS A 237 5.33 2.31 -6.50
C CYS A 237 5.94 2.20 -5.09
N ASN A 238 7.27 2.37 -4.96
CA ASN A 238 7.96 2.31 -3.67
C ASN A 238 7.48 3.41 -2.72
N ALA A 239 7.36 4.64 -3.20
CA ALA A 239 6.89 5.78 -2.41
C ALA A 239 5.46 5.54 -1.88
N ILE A 240 4.55 5.06 -2.73
CA ILE A 240 3.18 4.73 -2.32
C ILE A 240 3.18 3.59 -1.31
N ASN A 241 3.94 2.52 -1.53
CA ASN A 241 4.04 1.41 -0.58
C ASN A 241 4.59 1.84 0.78
N ILE A 242 5.58 2.74 0.82
CA ILE A 242 6.11 3.30 2.07
C ILE A 242 4.99 4.08 2.76
N LEU A 243 4.40 5.08 2.10
CA LEU A 243 3.35 5.92 2.70
C LEU A 243 2.10 5.11 3.13
N HIS A 244 1.74 4.08 2.36
CA HIS A 244 0.65 3.15 2.69
C HIS A 244 0.84 2.49 4.05
N LYS A 245 2.09 2.23 4.47
CA LYS A 245 2.40 1.70 5.80
C LYS A 245 2.36 2.78 6.88
N HIS A 246 2.55 4.06 6.55
CA HIS A 246 2.51 5.16 7.51
C HIS A 246 1.11 5.76 7.73
N GLU A 247 0.11 5.36 6.94
CA GLU A 247 -1.27 5.83 7.13
C GLU A 247 -2.11 4.91 7.98
N ARG A 248 -2.96 5.47 8.85
CA ARG A 248 -3.97 4.76 9.65
C ARG A 248 -5.21 4.36 8.83
N ARG A 249 -4.98 3.71 7.71
CA ARG A 249 -6.02 3.30 6.75
C ARG A 249 -7.05 2.34 7.33
N GLU A 250 -6.66 1.50 8.29
CA GLU A 250 -7.54 0.62 9.07
C GLU A 250 -8.63 1.38 9.86
N GLU A 251 -8.39 2.66 10.17
CA GLU A 251 -9.34 3.54 10.87
C GLU A 251 -10.24 4.31 9.89
N SER A 252 -9.83 4.45 8.63
CA SER A 252 -10.48 5.32 7.63
C SER A 252 -11.73 4.69 7.01
N ASP A 253 -12.85 5.40 6.98
CA ASP A 253 -14.11 5.03 6.31
C ASP A 253 -14.43 5.94 5.11
N ILE A 254 -13.38 6.55 4.56
CA ILE A 254 -13.44 7.50 3.46
C ILE A 254 -13.75 6.76 2.16
N GLU A 255 -14.78 7.26 1.47
CA GLU A 255 -15.08 6.90 0.08
C GLU A 255 -14.22 7.75 -0.84
N LEU A 256 -13.73 7.16 -1.93
CA LEU A 256 -12.94 7.90 -2.92
C LEU A 256 -13.59 7.86 -4.29
N TYR A 257 -13.28 8.85 -5.10
CA TYR A 257 -13.87 9.07 -6.40
C TYR A 257 -12.81 9.40 -7.44
N SER A 258 -12.97 8.89 -8.66
CA SER A 258 -12.14 9.27 -9.81
C SER A 258 -13.02 9.42 -11.05
N GLY A 259 -12.84 10.52 -11.78
CA GLY A 259 -13.61 10.82 -12.98
C GLY A 259 -12.90 10.39 -14.25
N LEU A 260 -13.59 9.65 -15.12
CA LEU A 260 -13.08 9.21 -16.41
C LEU A 260 -13.90 9.83 -17.54
N LYS A 261 -13.28 10.75 -18.28
CA LYS A 261 -13.94 11.45 -19.39
C LYS A 261 -14.16 10.54 -20.59
N GLY A 262 -15.40 10.51 -21.08
CA GLY A 262 -15.78 9.77 -22.29
C GLY A 262 -15.68 8.25 -22.18
N VAL A 263 -15.56 7.72 -20.96
CA VAL A 263 -15.57 6.27 -20.70
C VAL A 263 -16.97 5.85 -20.25
N ARG A 264 -17.54 4.85 -20.90
CA ARG A 264 -18.78 4.18 -20.50
C ARG A 264 -18.64 2.69 -20.78
N LEU A 265 -19.00 1.84 -19.81
CA LEU A 265 -18.92 0.39 -19.96
C LEU A 265 -20.30 -0.19 -20.27
N GLU A 266 -20.44 -0.88 -21.39
CA GLU A 266 -21.71 -1.45 -21.83
C GLU A 266 -22.10 -2.70 -21.04
N ASN A 267 -21.13 -3.51 -20.61
CA ASN A 267 -21.42 -4.75 -19.89
C ASN A 267 -20.39 -5.09 -18.82
N ILE A 268 -20.40 -4.33 -17.71
CA ILE A 268 -19.49 -4.54 -16.57
C ILE A 268 -19.49 -6.00 -16.09
N ALA A 269 -20.65 -6.65 -16.00
CA ALA A 269 -20.73 -8.03 -15.49
C ALA A 269 -20.01 -9.06 -16.39
N ARG A 270 -19.96 -8.82 -17.71
CA ARG A 270 -19.18 -9.65 -18.65
C ARG A 270 -17.72 -9.20 -18.73
N GLU A 271 -17.48 -7.89 -18.67
CA GLU A 271 -16.19 -7.27 -18.90
C GLU A 271 -15.27 -7.41 -17.68
N ILE A 272 -15.79 -7.18 -16.47
CA ILE A 272 -15.00 -7.03 -15.24
C ILE A 272 -15.60 -7.85 -14.10
N LYS A 273 -15.09 -9.08 -13.94
CA LYS A 273 -15.36 -9.88 -12.72
C LYS A 273 -14.33 -9.61 -11.62
N VAL A 274 -13.09 -9.41 -12.03
CA VAL A 274 -11.92 -9.13 -11.20
C VAL A 274 -10.99 -8.26 -12.03
N GLY A 275 -10.48 -7.19 -11.44
CA GLY A 275 -9.59 -6.22 -12.07
C GLY A 275 -8.30 -5.99 -11.28
N TYR A 276 -7.35 -5.37 -11.97
CA TYR A 276 -6.05 -4.95 -11.48
C TYR A 276 -5.75 -3.56 -12.03
N PHE A 277 -4.97 -2.77 -11.29
CA PHE A 277 -4.52 -1.47 -11.77
C PHE A 277 -3.30 -1.66 -12.66
N ILE A 278 -3.44 -1.34 -13.95
CA ILE A 278 -2.32 -1.39 -14.91
C ILE A 278 -1.44 -0.14 -14.74
N SER A 279 -2.07 1.02 -14.55
CA SER A 279 -1.41 2.28 -14.19
C SER A 279 -1.72 2.66 -12.75
N HIS A 280 -1.02 3.66 -12.24
CA HIS A 280 -1.41 4.37 -11.02
C HIS A 280 -2.77 5.05 -11.23
N VAL A 281 -3.52 5.24 -10.15
CA VAL A 281 -4.86 5.85 -10.22
C VAL A 281 -4.99 6.95 -9.17
N SER A 282 -5.20 8.18 -9.64
CA SER A 282 -5.51 9.33 -8.79
C SER A 282 -6.99 9.34 -8.42
N THR A 283 -7.26 9.64 -7.15
CA THR A 283 -8.61 9.69 -6.57
C THR A 283 -8.73 10.86 -5.61
N SER A 284 -9.96 11.28 -5.34
CA SER A 284 -10.29 12.32 -4.37
C SER A 284 -11.40 11.84 -3.44
N ASP A 285 -11.38 12.28 -2.20
CA ASP A 285 -12.52 12.18 -1.27
C ASP A 285 -13.60 13.25 -1.56
N ASP A 286 -13.38 14.16 -2.52
CA ASP A 286 -14.39 15.09 -3.03
C ASP A 286 -14.99 14.57 -4.34
N VAL A 287 -16.27 14.18 -4.29
CA VAL A 287 -16.99 13.75 -5.49
C VAL A 287 -17.07 14.85 -6.55
N GLN A 288 -17.03 16.13 -6.18
CA GLN A 288 -17.04 17.22 -7.16
C GLN A 288 -15.76 17.24 -7.99
N VAL A 289 -14.60 16.95 -7.39
CA VAL A 289 -13.34 16.81 -8.11
C VAL A 289 -13.49 15.73 -9.18
N ALA A 290 -14.00 14.54 -8.82
CA ALA A 290 -14.26 13.47 -9.79
C ALA A 290 -15.26 13.88 -10.89
N GLN A 291 -16.32 14.62 -10.57
CA GLN A 291 -17.28 15.13 -11.57
C GLN A 291 -16.59 16.06 -12.59
N MET A 292 -15.63 16.87 -12.16
CA MET A 292 -14.86 17.74 -13.06
C MET A 292 -14.02 16.94 -14.06
N PHE A 293 -13.34 15.89 -13.57
CA PHE A 293 -12.54 15.01 -14.41
C PHE A 293 -13.38 14.14 -15.34
N LYS A 294 -14.59 13.76 -14.95
CA LYS A 294 -15.58 13.11 -15.82
C LYS A 294 -16.00 14.01 -16.99
N GLY A 295 -16.17 15.31 -16.75
CA GLY A 295 -16.76 16.23 -17.73
C GLY A 295 -18.24 15.94 -18.01
N ASP A 296 -18.75 16.33 -19.18
CA ASP A 296 -20.19 16.22 -19.49
C ASP A 296 -20.67 14.75 -19.58
N GLN A 297 -19.85 13.89 -20.19
CA GLN A 297 -20.14 12.46 -20.37
C GLN A 297 -18.96 11.60 -19.93
N GLY A 298 -19.24 10.52 -19.20
CA GLY A 298 -18.22 9.59 -18.77
C GLY A 298 -18.62 8.74 -17.58
N CYS A 299 -17.61 8.30 -16.84
CA CYS A 299 -17.76 7.41 -15.70
C CYS A 299 -17.18 8.05 -14.44
N ILE A 300 -17.81 7.81 -13.28
CA ILE A 300 -17.23 8.04 -11.97
C ILE A 300 -16.91 6.68 -11.36
N LEU A 301 -15.63 6.43 -11.08
CA LEU A 301 -15.23 5.30 -10.26
C LEU A 301 -15.40 5.70 -8.80
N HIS A 302 -16.22 4.95 -8.07
CA HIS A 302 -16.44 5.09 -6.63
C HIS A 302 -15.71 3.94 -5.92
N PHE A 303 -14.77 4.25 -5.03
CA PHE A 303 -13.92 3.27 -4.35
C PHE A 303 -14.40 3.10 -2.92
N HIS A 304 -14.95 1.92 -2.63
CA HIS A 304 -15.38 1.54 -1.29
C HIS A 304 -14.19 1.56 -0.31
N PRO A 305 -14.35 1.86 0.99
CA PRO A 305 -13.22 2.01 1.93
C PRO A 305 -12.42 0.71 2.09
N SER A 306 -13.04 -0.44 1.79
CA SER A 306 -12.35 -1.74 1.70
C SER A 306 -11.11 -1.72 0.78
N MET A 307 -11.08 -0.86 -0.24
CA MET A 307 -9.98 -0.73 -1.19
C MET A 307 -8.73 -0.16 -0.51
N ARG A 308 -8.88 0.90 0.30
CA ARG A 308 -7.75 1.47 1.07
C ARG A 308 -7.32 0.58 2.22
N ARG A 309 -8.26 -0.14 2.83
CA ARG A 309 -8.02 -1.04 3.97
C ARG A 309 -7.36 -2.36 3.55
N ALA A 310 -7.32 -2.67 2.26
CA ALA A 310 -6.66 -3.86 1.74
C ALA A 310 -5.14 -3.71 1.78
N ASN A 311 -4.42 -4.65 2.39
CA ASN A 311 -2.94 -4.59 2.46
C ASN A 311 -2.22 -4.70 1.11
N ASN A 312 -2.89 -5.29 0.13
CA ASN A 312 -2.28 -5.61 -1.16
C ASN A 312 -2.80 -4.70 -2.30
N ILE A 313 -3.63 -3.73 -1.96
CA ILE A 313 -4.02 -2.61 -2.84
C ILE A 313 -3.41 -1.37 -2.18
N GLN A 314 -2.19 -1.05 -2.61
CA GLN A 314 -1.41 0.02 -2.00
C GLN A 314 -2.00 1.37 -2.40
N SER A 315 -2.16 2.24 -1.41
CA SER A 315 -2.69 3.58 -1.57
C SER A 315 -2.10 4.52 -0.54
N CYS A 316 -1.93 5.79 -0.89
CA CYS A 316 -1.55 6.83 0.06
C CYS A 316 -2.17 8.19 -0.27
N ASN A 317 -2.40 8.99 0.75
CA ASN A 317 -2.66 10.41 0.69
C ASN A 317 -1.37 11.16 0.31
N VAL A 318 -1.39 11.76 -0.87
CA VAL A 318 -0.29 12.56 -1.40
C VAL A 318 -0.63 14.05 -1.45
N SER A 319 -1.77 14.46 -0.89
CA SER A 319 -2.21 15.87 -0.86
C SER A 319 -1.17 16.83 -0.27
N TRP A 320 -0.33 16.38 0.66
CA TRP A 320 0.75 17.20 1.24
C TRP A 320 1.96 17.35 0.32
N ILE A 321 2.13 16.47 -0.69
CA ILE A 321 3.14 16.59 -1.75
C ILE A 321 2.57 17.28 -2.99
N SER A 322 1.37 16.90 -3.41
CA SER A 322 0.73 17.36 -4.65
C SER A 322 0.63 18.90 -4.68
N PRO A 323 0.95 19.56 -5.81
CA PRO A 323 0.77 21.01 -5.91
C PRO A 323 -0.72 21.42 -5.93
N PHE A 324 -1.63 20.47 -6.24
CA PHE A 324 -3.07 20.70 -6.33
C PHE A 324 -3.78 20.36 -5.01
N LYS A 325 -3.49 21.11 -3.95
CA LYS A 325 -4.03 20.85 -2.59
C LYS A 325 -5.56 20.70 -2.54
N HIS A 326 -6.28 21.37 -3.43
CA HIS A 326 -7.74 21.29 -3.54
C HIS A 326 -8.29 19.95 -4.01
N GLU A 327 -7.50 19.18 -4.76
CA GLU A 327 -7.92 17.89 -5.28
C GLU A 327 -7.92 16.83 -4.17
N ARG A 328 -7.27 17.10 -3.02
CA ARG A 328 -7.16 16.18 -1.87
C ARG A 328 -6.74 14.79 -2.31
N GLU A 329 -5.71 14.78 -3.15
CA GLU A 329 -5.31 13.63 -3.94
C GLU A 329 -4.88 12.44 -3.07
N ILE A 330 -5.50 11.29 -3.34
CA ILE A 330 -5.14 9.99 -2.81
C ILE A 330 -4.79 9.09 -3.99
N LEU A 331 -3.58 8.55 -3.96
CA LEU A 331 -2.99 7.81 -5.05
C LEU A 331 -3.02 6.31 -4.76
N PHE A 332 -3.57 5.52 -5.69
CA PHE A 332 -3.42 4.08 -5.71
C PHE A 332 -2.22 3.68 -6.58
N ALA A 333 -1.39 2.78 -6.06
CA ALA A 333 -0.34 2.17 -6.86
C ALA A 333 -0.94 1.25 -7.92
N ARG A 334 -0.25 1.13 -9.06
CA ARG A 334 -0.54 0.02 -9.97
C ARG A 334 -0.31 -1.31 -9.26
N THR A 335 -0.96 -2.36 -9.74
CA THR A 335 -0.75 -3.70 -9.20
C THR A 335 0.68 -4.17 -9.44
N CYS A 336 1.37 -4.53 -8.36
CA CYS A 336 2.67 -5.19 -8.38
C CYS A 336 2.49 -6.67 -7.99
N THR A 337 3.03 -7.59 -8.79
CA THR A 337 3.05 -9.02 -8.42
C THR A 337 4.27 -9.27 -7.53
N ILE A 338 4.08 -9.34 -6.21
CA ILE A 338 5.15 -9.74 -5.31
C ILE A 338 5.61 -11.17 -5.69
N TYR A 339 6.91 -11.37 -5.79
CA TYR A 339 7.53 -12.63 -6.23
C TYR A 339 7.03 -13.84 -5.44
N ASP A 340 6.84 -14.95 -6.16
CA ASP A 340 6.64 -16.30 -5.61
C ASP A 340 5.24 -16.60 -5.00
N MET A 341 4.23 -15.76 -5.26
CA MET A 341 2.84 -16.14 -4.98
C MET A 341 2.25 -16.99 -6.10
N SER A 342 1.50 -18.04 -5.74
CA SER A 342 0.74 -18.80 -6.72
C SER A 342 -0.28 -17.88 -7.40
N GLU A 343 -0.61 -18.18 -8.65
CA GLU A 343 -1.61 -17.43 -9.43
C GLU A 343 -2.95 -17.32 -8.67
N THR A 344 -3.32 -18.36 -7.94
CA THR A 344 -4.53 -18.38 -7.09
C THR A 344 -4.47 -17.36 -5.94
N LEU A 345 -3.31 -17.17 -5.30
CA LEU A 345 -3.13 -16.17 -4.25
C LEU A 345 -3.14 -14.76 -4.86
N HIS A 346 -2.48 -14.56 -6.00
CA HIS A 346 -2.46 -13.27 -6.68
C HIS A 346 -3.86 -12.82 -7.13
N ASN A 347 -4.69 -13.77 -7.60
CA ASN A 347 -6.07 -13.54 -8.04
C ASN A 347 -7.04 -13.12 -6.94
N THR A 348 -6.63 -13.20 -5.66
CA THR A 348 -7.50 -12.87 -4.53
C THR A 348 -7.03 -11.66 -3.76
N PHE A 349 -5.72 -11.45 -3.62
CA PHE A 349 -5.20 -10.42 -2.71
C PHE A 349 -5.13 -9.01 -3.29
N HIS A 350 -4.67 -8.86 -4.54
CA HIS A 350 -4.49 -7.55 -5.20
C HIS A 350 -5.70 -7.11 -6.02
N ALA A 351 -6.70 -7.98 -6.08
CA ALA A 351 -7.81 -7.90 -6.99
C ALA A 351 -8.92 -7.02 -6.43
N TRP A 352 -9.50 -6.20 -7.30
CA TRP A 352 -10.73 -5.47 -7.04
C TRP A 352 -11.87 -6.01 -7.92
N SER A 353 -13.11 -5.85 -7.48
CA SER A 353 -14.30 -6.13 -8.28
C SER A 353 -14.96 -4.81 -8.69
N ALA A 354 -15.84 -4.86 -9.68
CA ALA A 354 -16.60 -3.71 -10.13
C ALA A 354 -18.07 -4.08 -10.30
N LYS A 355 -18.96 -3.14 -9.97
CA LYS A 355 -20.39 -3.20 -10.31
C LYS A 355 -20.92 -1.81 -10.63
N ILE A 356 -21.96 -1.75 -11.46
CA ILE A 356 -22.71 -0.50 -11.69
C ILE A 356 -23.46 -0.21 -10.39
N GLU A 357 -23.23 0.96 -9.83
CA GLU A 357 -23.93 1.46 -8.64
C GLU A 357 -25.11 2.34 -9.03
N ASP A 358 -24.89 3.23 -10.00
CA ASP A 358 -25.89 4.14 -10.57
C ASP A 358 -25.57 4.43 -12.04
N GLU A 359 -26.59 4.72 -12.85
CA GLU A 359 -26.42 5.00 -14.27
C GLU A 359 -27.55 5.86 -14.82
N ASP A 360 -27.18 6.98 -15.43
CA ASP A 360 -28.06 7.86 -16.19
C ASP A 360 -27.56 8.04 -17.65
N GLU A 361 -28.22 8.90 -18.42
CA GLU A 361 -27.90 9.16 -19.83
C GLU A 361 -26.45 9.63 -20.05
N ASN A 362 -25.85 10.34 -19.09
CA ASN A 362 -24.57 11.02 -19.22
C ASN A 362 -23.47 10.47 -18.29
N THR A 363 -23.85 9.80 -17.21
CA THR A 363 -22.94 9.36 -16.15
C THR A 363 -23.20 7.92 -15.77
N GLN A 364 -22.13 7.15 -15.67
CA GLN A 364 -22.14 5.83 -15.05
C GLN A 364 -21.30 5.89 -13.77
N VAL A 365 -21.85 5.44 -12.64
CA VAL A 365 -21.11 5.31 -11.37
C VAL A 365 -20.78 3.85 -11.16
N ILE A 366 -19.48 3.54 -11.09
CA ILE A 366 -18.98 2.18 -10.92
C ILE A 366 -18.39 2.05 -9.52
N LEU A 367 -18.98 1.20 -8.68
CA LEU A 367 -18.41 0.87 -7.38
C LEU A 367 -17.30 -0.17 -7.54
N LEU A 368 -16.12 0.17 -7.01
CA LEU A 368 -14.97 -0.70 -6.86
C LEU A 368 -14.84 -1.16 -5.40
N THR A 369 -14.78 -2.48 -5.19
CA THR A 369 -14.57 -3.09 -3.87
C THR A 369 -13.39 -4.04 -3.91
N TRP A 370 -12.81 -4.33 -2.74
CA TRP A 370 -11.77 -5.35 -2.64
C TRP A 370 -12.40 -6.74 -2.80
N VAL A 371 -11.81 -7.62 -3.62
CA VAL A 371 -12.39 -8.96 -3.87
C VAL A 371 -12.54 -9.80 -2.59
N ILE A 372 -11.66 -9.63 -1.61
CA ILE A 372 -11.80 -10.32 -0.31
C ILE A 372 -12.98 -9.79 0.49
N TYR A 373 -13.29 -8.49 0.41
CA TYR A 373 -14.49 -7.93 1.04
C TYR A 373 -15.74 -8.59 0.46
N ASP A 374 -15.87 -8.63 -0.87
CA ASP A 374 -17.02 -9.27 -1.53
C ASP A 374 -17.13 -10.76 -1.21
N LYS A 375 -16.00 -11.47 -1.17
CA LYS A 375 -15.94 -12.90 -0.87
C LYS A 375 -16.58 -13.22 0.48
N TYR A 376 -16.32 -12.41 1.50
CA TYR A 376 -16.82 -12.66 2.87
C TYR A 376 -18.11 -11.91 3.19
N LEU A 377 -18.54 -10.97 2.35
CA LEU A 377 -19.69 -10.10 2.61
C LEU A 377 -20.94 -10.89 3.02
N ARG A 378 -21.33 -11.91 2.27
CA ARG A 378 -22.55 -12.69 2.57
C ARG A 378 -22.46 -13.43 3.91
N ASP A 379 -21.40 -14.20 4.13
CA ASP A 379 -21.21 -14.98 5.37
C ASP A 379 -21.13 -14.08 6.60
N VAL A 380 -20.44 -12.93 6.48
CA VAL A 380 -20.36 -11.93 7.54
C VAL A 380 -21.74 -11.42 7.91
N MET A 381 -22.58 -11.10 6.92
CA MET A 381 -23.94 -10.60 7.16
C MET A 381 -24.88 -11.67 7.73
N GLU A 382 -24.81 -12.91 7.24
CA GLU A 382 -25.60 -14.03 7.77
C GLU A 382 -25.26 -14.34 9.22
N ILE A 383 -23.96 -14.38 9.57
CA ILE A 383 -23.53 -14.56 10.96
C ILE A 383 -23.95 -13.35 11.79
N SER A 384 -23.73 -12.12 11.32
CA SER A 384 -24.14 -10.90 12.02
C SER A 384 -25.62 -10.91 12.36
N ALA A 385 -26.49 -11.36 11.44
CA ALA A 385 -27.92 -11.44 11.64
C ALA A 385 -28.34 -12.41 12.75
N ILE A 386 -27.63 -13.53 12.95
CA ILE A 386 -27.88 -14.48 14.05
C ILE A 386 -27.65 -13.81 15.41
N TRP A 387 -26.74 -12.84 15.46
CA TRP A 387 -26.37 -12.08 16.66
C TRP A 387 -27.00 -10.68 16.67
N ASN A 388 -28.16 -10.48 16.03
CA ASN A 388 -28.89 -9.21 15.96
C ASN A 388 -28.06 -7.99 15.49
N HIS A 389 -26.97 -8.22 14.76
CA HIS A 389 -26.03 -7.19 14.34
C HIS A 389 -25.31 -6.46 15.49
N ASP A 390 -25.16 -7.12 16.64
CA ASP A 390 -24.45 -6.60 17.83
C ASP A 390 -22.95 -6.93 17.82
N VAL A 391 -22.52 -7.81 16.93
CA VAL A 391 -21.11 -8.20 16.75
C VAL A 391 -20.47 -7.38 15.63
N ASP A 392 -19.26 -6.88 15.87
CA ASP A 392 -18.49 -6.14 14.88
C ASP A 392 -18.23 -7.00 13.62
N LEU A 393 -18.52 -6.46 12.44
CA LEU A 393 -18.39 -7.17 11.16
C LEU A 393 -16.95 -7.59 10.87
N ASN A 394 -15.95 -6.80 11.29
CA ASN A 394 -14.55 -7.15 11.12
C ASN A 394 -14.13 -8.30 12.05
N LEU A 395 -14.70 -8.42 13.26
CA LEU A 395 -14.47 -9.59 14.10
C LEU A 395 -14.97 -10.87 13.41
N ILE A 396 -16.19 -10.85 12.86
CA ILE A 396 -16.76 -11.99 12.13
C ILE A 396 -15.89 -12.33 10.92
N TYR A 397 -15.46 -11.34 10.15
CA TYR A 397 -14.54 -11.51 9.03
C TYR A 397 -13.22 -12.16 9.43
N ILE A 398 -12.57 -11.67 10.50
CA ILE A 398 -11.31 -12.24 10.98
C ILE A 398 -11.50 -13.69 11.42
N ILE A 399 -12.58 -14.00 12.14
CA ILE A 399 -12.93 -15.38 12.52
C ILE A 399 -13.08 -16.25 11.27
N LEU A 400 -13.91 -15.83 10.31
CA LEU A 400 -14.13 -16.54 9.04
C LEU A 400 -12.83 -16.79 8.31
N LYS A 401 -11.96 -15.78 8.20
CA LYS A 401 -10.65 -15.90 7.55
C LYS A 401 -9.77 -16.94 8.24
N ARG A 402 -9.72 -16.95 9.57
CA ARG A 402 -8.94 -17.92 10.36
C ARG A 402 -9.46 -19.36 10.22
N VAL A 403 -10.78 -19.53 10.05
CA VAL A 403 -11.40 -20.85 9.79
C VAL A 403 -11.60 -21.15 8.30
N GLN A 404 -10.91 -20.41 7.42
CA GLN A 404 -10.91 -20.61 5.96
C GLN A 404 -12.30 -20.54 5.32
N GLY A 405 -13.17 -19.68 5.82
CA GLY A 405 -14.54 -19.49 5.33
C GLY A 405 -15.55 -20.52 5.82
N ASN A 406 -15.19 -21.39 6.78
CA ASN A 406 -16.15 -22.34 7.34
C ASN A 406 -17.13 -21.65 8.32
N SER A 407 -18.31 -21.28 7.83
CA SER A 407 -19.32 -20.55 8.59
C SER A 407 -19.80 -21.28 9.86
N SER A 408 -19.85 -22.62 9.85
CA SER A 408 -20.20 -23.40 11.06
C SER A 408 -19.14 -23.30 12.15
N LYS A 409 -17.86 -23.44 11.79
CA LYS A 409 -16.73 -23.25 12.73
C LYS A 409 -16.67 -21.81 13.24
N ALA A 410 -16.96 -20.83 12.37
CA ALA A 410 -17.00 -19.43 12.76
C ALA A 410 -18.07 -19.17 13.82
N LYS A 411 -19.29 -19.71 13.64
CA LYS A 411 -20.38 -19.60 14.63
C LYS A 411 -20.01 -20.22 15.97
N ILE A 412 -19.39 -21.40 15.97
CA ILE A 412 -18.92 -22.06 17.21
C ILE A 412 -17.87 -21.19 17.91
N LEU A 413 -16.86 -20.72 17.17
CA LEU A 413 -15.79 -19.92 17.75
C LEU A 413 -16.29 -18.58 18.29
N LEU A 414 -17.21 -17.93 17.56
CA LEU A 414 -17.85 -16.71 18.01
C LEU A 414 -18.69 -16.95 19.28
N SER A 415 -19.42 -18.07 19.36
CA SER A 415 -20.18 -18.43 20.57
C SER A 415 -19.27 -18.63 21.78
N CYS A 416 -18.14 -19.33 21.61
CA CYS A 416 -17.14 -19.49 22.66
C CYS A 416 -16.55 -18.15 23.10
N PHE A 417 -16.27 -17.25 22.14
CA PHE A 417 -15.75 -15.92 22.43
C PHE A 417 -16.75 -15.07 23.22
N LYS A 418 -18.04 -15.05 22.84
CA LYS A 418 -19.06 -14.27 23.56
C LYS A 418 -19.28 -14.79 24.98
N ALA A 419 -19.32 -16.11 25.18
CA ALA A 419 -19.37 -16.69 26.53
C ALA A 419 -18.14 -16.33 27.38
N TRP A 420 -16.96 -16.26 26.76
CA TRP A 420 -15.74 -15.82 27.44
C TRP A 420 -15.77 -14.32 27.77
N GLU A 421 -16.29 -13.48 26.88
CA GLU A 421 -16.40 -12.02 27.07
C GLU A 421 -17.21 -11.67 28.34
N GLU A 422 -18.25 -12.45 28.65
CA GLU A 422 -19.10 -12.29 29.84
C GLU A 422 -18.40 -12.65 31.18
N SER A 423 -17.26 -13.35 31.14
CA SER A 423 -16.60 -13.95 32.33
C SER A 423 -15.62 -13.04 33.10
N ASN A 424 -15.88 -11.72 33.14
CA ASN A 424 -15.11 -10.70 33.90
C ASN A 424 -13.63 -10.51 33.49
N ASN A 425 -13.22 -11.00 32.31
CA ASN A 425 -11.85 -10.89 31.79
C ASN A 425 -11.51 -9.54 31.14
N TYR A 426 -12.51 -8.67 30.97
CA TYR A 426 -12.35 -7.36 30.33
C TYR A 426 -11.39 -6.43 31.10
N GLN A 427 -11.35 -6.50 32.43
CA GLN A 427 -10.46 -5.66 33.25
C GLN A 427 -8.98 -5.86 32.90
N THR A 428 -8.57 -7.11 32.64
CA THR A 428 -7.19 -7.43 32.25
C THR A 428 -6.86 -6.85 30.87
N TYR A 429 -7.81 -6.89 29.93
CA TYR A 429 -7.64 -6.27 28.62
C TYR A 429 -7.56 -4.74 28.73
N ALA A 430 -8.43 -4.11 29.54
CA ALA A 430 -8.45 -2.66 29.72
C ALA A 430 -7.09 -2.10 30.17
N GLN A 431 -6.36 -2.85 31.01
CA GLN A 431 -5.00 -2.50 31.42
C GLN A 431 -3.97 -2.51 30.27
N LYS A 432 -4.21 -3.33 29.23
CA LYS A 432 -3.33 -3.49 28.07
C LYS A 432 -3.77 -2.75 26.82
N MET A 433 -4.96 -2.13 26.82
CA MET A 433 -5.53 -1.47 25.64
C MET A 433 -4.58 -0.46 25.00
N ASN A 434 -3.79 0.27 25.79
CA ASN A 434 -2.82 1.23 25.26
C ASN A 434 -1.66 0.56 24.50
N GLU A 435 -1.28 -0.67 24.83
CA GLU A 435 -0.27 -1.44 24.09
C GLU A 435 -0.78 -1.82 22.70
N TYR A 436 -2.04 -2.27 22.61
CA TYR A 436 -2.72 -2.56 21.34
C TYR A 436 -2.78 -1.31 20.46
N LYS A 437 -3.17 -0.15 21.02
CA LYS A 437 -3.21 1.11 20.29
C LYS A 437 -1.85 1.51 19.73
N LYS A 438 -0.76 1.37 20.50
CA LYS A 438 0.61 1.64 20.03
C LYS A 438 1.01 0.77 18.83
N GLN A 439 0.44 -0.43 18.73
CA GLN A 439 0.63 -1.37 17.62
C GLN A 439 -0.46 -1.26 16.53
N ARG A 440 -1.23 -0.17 16.52
CA ARG A 440 -2.28 0.12 15.53
C ARG A 440 -3.45 -0.85 15.54
N CYS A 441 -3.65 -1.58 16.64
CA CYS A 441 -4.80 -2.46 16.78
C CYS A 441 -6.02 -1.64 17.21
N CYS A 442 -6.68 -1.01 16.23
CA CYS A 442 -7.75 -0.03 16.47
C CYS A 442 -9.14 -0.64 16.73
N ASN A 443 -9.35 -1.93 16.45
CA ASN A 443 -10.65 -2.60 16.65
C ASN A 443 -10.67 -3.40 17.96
N GLU A 444 -11.44 -2.91 18.93
CA GLU A 444 -11.51 -3.47 20.27
C GLU A 444 -12.01 -4.93 20.31
N GLN A 445 -13.08 -5.27 19.57
CA GLN A 445 -13.62 -6.63 19.56
C GLN A 445 -12.63 -7.63 18.93
N VAL A 446 -11.90 -7.21 17.89
CA VAL A 446 -10.81 -8.02 17.31
C VAL A 446 -9.67 -8.21 18.31
N ASN A 447 -9.31 -7.18 19.06
CA ASN A 447 -8.26 -7.26 20.08
C ASN A 447 -8.64 -8.24 21.21
N LEU A 448 -9.86 -8.10 21.75
CA LEU A 448 -10.41 -8.99 22.77
C LEU A 448 -10.44 -10.44 22.28
N PHE A 449 -10.79 -10.67 21.02
CA PHE A 449 -10.79 -11.99 20.42
C PHE A 449 -9.39 -12.63 20.39
N PHE A 450 -8.35 -11.91 19.99
CA PHE A 450 -6.99 -12.45 20.04
C PHE A 450 -6.47 -12.62 21.46
N PHE A 451 -6.91 -11.76 22.39
CA PHE A 451 -6.64 -11.94 23.81
C PHE A 451 -7.28 -13.23 24.36
N HIS A 452 -8.50 -13.57 23.94
CA HIS A 452 -9.14 -14.85 24.25
C HIS A 452 -8.36 -16.05 23.70
N LEU A 453 -7.84 -15.96 22.47
CA LEU A 453 -7.13 -17.06 21.81
C LEU A 453 -5.71 -17.33 22.35
N THR A 454 -5.13 -16.42 23.15
CA THR A 454 -3.76 -16.52 23.69
C THR A 454 -3.39 -17.90 24.25
N PRO A 455 -4.20 -18.52 25.13
CA PRO A 455 -3.83 -19.79 25.75
C PRO A 455 -3.71 -20.93 24.73
N ILE A 456 -4.35 -20.77 23.57
CA ILE A 456 -4.47 -21.79 22.52
C ILE A 456 -3.31 -21.68 21.53
N LEU A 457 -2.91 -20.46 21.12
CA LEU A 457 -2.05 -20.27 19.95
C LEU A 457 -0.53 -20.36 20.23
N LYS A 458 -0.07 -20.27 21.49
CA LYS A 458 1.31 -20.50 22.03
C LYS A 458 2.52 -19.88 21.30
N ARG A 459 2.39 -19.33 20.09
CA ARG A 459 3.50 -18.92 19.21
C ARG A 459 3.66 -17.41 19.11
N LEU A 460 2.56 -16.66 19.19
CA LEU A 460 2.54 -15.21 19.05
C LEU A 460 1.83 -14.62 20.27
N SER A 461 2.28 -13.43 20.68
CA SER A 461 1.53 -12.66 21.66
C SER A 461 0.21 -12.19 21.05
N PRO A 462 -0.80 -11.90 21.88
CA PRO A 462 -2.11 -11.47 21.42
C PRO A 462 -2.07 -10.17 20.64
N ASN A 463 -1.24 -9.23 21.11
CA ASN A 463 -1.06 -7.92 20.50
C ASN A 463 -0.46 -8.09 19.08
N GLU A 464 0.55 -8.95 18.92
CA GLU A 464 1.14 -9.24 17.61
C GLU A 464 0.12 -9.87 16.63
N LEU A 465 -0.71 -10.81 17.11
CA LEU A 465 -1.76 -11.41 16.29
C LEU A 465 -2.81 -10.38 15.85
N ALA A 466 -3.23 -9.52 16.77
CA ALA A 466 -4.18 -8.44 16.48
C ALA A 466 -3.59 -7.41 15.51
N ALA A 467 -2.31 -7.08 15.65
CA ALA A 467 -1.61 -6.15 14.78
C ALA A 467 -1.49 -6.73 13.36
N VAL A 468 -1.13 -8.02 13.24
CA VAL A 468 -1.10 -8.73 11.97
C VAL A 468 -2.49 -8.79 11.33
N ALA A 469 -3.53 -9.10 12.11
CA ALA A 469 -4.90 -9.11 11.59
C ALA A 469 -5.33 -7.72 11.10
N THR A 470 -5.04 -6.68 11.88
CA THR A 470 -5.45 -5.31 11.54
C THR A 470 -4.73 -4.81 10.29
N VAL A 471 -3.40 -4.93 10.23
CA VAL A 471 -2.60 -4.35 9.14
C VAL A 471 -2.59 -5.23 7.89
N VAL A 472 -2.42 -6.55 8.05
CA VAL A 472 -2.24 -7.47 6.92
C VAL A 472 -3.56 -8.06 6.43
N ASP A 473 -4.41 -8.51 7.36
CA ASP A 473 -5.71 -9.04 6.96
C ASP A 473 -6.69 -7.93 6.58
N GLY A 474 -6.42 -6.69 7.00
CA GLY A 474 -7.26 -5.53 6.82
C GLY A 474 -8.51 -5.60 7.70
N LEU A 475 -9.20 -4.48 7.85
CA LEU A 475 -10.51 -4.39 8.50
C LEU A 475 -11.54 -3.87 7.49
N PRO A 476 -11.92 -4.66 6.47
CA PRO A 476 -12.55 -4.14 5.26
C PRO A 476 -13.98 -3.61 5.45
N PHE A 477 -14.61 -3.86 6.60
CA PHE A 477 -15.96 -3.40 6.91
C PHE A 477 -15.93 -2.11 7.73
N THR A 478 -16.81 -1.18 7.37
CA THR A 478 -16.99 0.12 8.02
C THR A 478 -18.29 0.16 8.83
N LYS A 479 -18.51 1.25 9.58
CA LYS A 479 -19.79 1.50 10.25
C LYS A 479 -20.94 1.69 9.24
N LYS A 480 -20.64 2.24 8.06
CA LYS A 480 -21.62 2.43 6.99
C LYS A 480 -22.17 1.09 6.51
N ASP A 481 -21.32 0.07 6.38
CA ASP A 481 -21.76 -1.29 6.05
C ASP A 481 -22.79 -1.79 7.05
N THR A 482 -22.48 -1.71 8.35
CA THR A 482 -23.41 -2.13 9.42
C THR A 482 -24.75 -1.41 9.32
N ASN A 483 -24.75 -0.10 9.09
CA ASN A 483 -25.96 0.71 9.00
C ASN A 483 -26.78 0.40 7.74
N ALA A 484 -26.12 0.28 6.59
CA ALA A 484 -26.77 -0.03 5.32
C ALA A 484 -27.52 -1.38 5.36
N TRP A 485 -27.00 -2.33 6.14
CA TRP A 485 -27.65 -3.64 6.32
C TRP A 485 -28.77 -3.61 7.36
N LYS A 486 -28.63 -2.87 8.46
CA LYS A 486 -29.71 -2.68 9.44
C LYS A 486 -30.96 -2.06 8.81
N ASN A 487 -30.79 -1.13 7.87
CA ASN A 487 -31.88 -0.42 7.19
C ASN A 487 -32.59 -1.22 6.08
N LYS A 488 -32.08 -2.40 5.70
CA LYS A 488 -32.72 -3.26 4.68
C LYS A 488 -33.77 -4.23 5.27
N LYS A 489 -33.92 -4.25 6.60
CA LYS A 489 -34.99 -4.94 7.32
C LYS A 489 -36.06 -3.94 7.71
#